data_AF-A0A2N2P4M0-F1
#
_entry.id   AF-A0A2N2P4M0-F1
#
_cell.length_a   1.000
_cell.length_b   1.000
_cell.length_c   1.000
_cell.angle_alpha   90.00
_cell.angle_beta   90.00
_cell.angle_gamma   90.00
#
_symmetry.space_group_name_H-M   'P 1'
#
loop_
_entity.id
_entity.type
_entity.pdbx_description
1 polymer ?
#
loop_
_entity_poly.entity_id
_entity_poly.type
_entity_poly.pdbx_seq_one_letter_code
_entity_poly.pdbx_strand_id
1 'polypeptide(L)'
;MTKWLSKWLRKIHRWIAIPTALVIPVAVIIKLVGDPKLVAAWEKLDKIPSILMLFMALSGAYLYLLPYIVKGQRKKRLSTLN
;
A
#
# COMPACT_ATOMS: atom_id res chain seq x y z
N MET A 1 3.34 7.83 18.43
CA MET A 1 3.38 8.15 16.98
C MET A 1 2.31 9.18 16.70
N THR A 2 2.66 10.25 15.98
CA THR A 2 1.76 11.38 15.75
C THR A 2 0.47 10.88 15.10
N LYS A 3 -0.69 11.20 15.69
CA LYS A 3 -2.02 10.81 15.14
C LYS A 3 -2.19 11.25 13.68
N TRP A 4 -1.38 12.21 13.26
CA TRP A 4 -1.25 12.71 11.91
C TRP A 4 -0.66 11.67 10.93
N LEU A 5 0.45 11.00 11.30
CA LEU A 5 1.12 10.02 10.42
C LEU A 5 0.20 8.84 10.07
N SER A 6 -0.56 8.34 11.05
CA SER A 6 -1.47 7.20 10.85
C SER A 6 -2.71 7.55 10.04
N LYS A 7 -3.19 8.80 10.11
CA LYS A 7 -4.25 9.30 9.20
C LYS A 7 -3.71 9.51 7.79
N TRP A 8 -2.52 10.07 7.67
CA TRP A 8 -1.84 10.32 6.39
C TRP A 8 -1.53 9.02 5.64
N LEU A 9 -0.96 8.02 6.35
CA LEU A 9 -0.69 6.69 5.78
C LEU A 9 -1.94 6.00 5.26
N ARG A 10 -3.09 6.07 5.96
CA ARG A 10 -4.35 5.51 5.45
C ARG A 10 -4.81 6.19 4.16
N LYS A 11 -4.66 7.52 4.08
CA LYS A 11 -5.08 8.29 2.92
C LYS A 11 -4.22 7.96 1.70
N ILE A 12 -2.90 7.89 1.89
CA ILE A 12 -1.95 7.51 0.84
C ILE A 12 -2.10 6.05 0.43
N HIS A 13 -2.22 5.14 1.39
CA HIS A 13 -2.45 3.71 1.11
C HIS A 13 -3.69 3.52 0.22
N ARG A 14 -4.80 4.20 0.53
CA ARG A 14 -6.01 4.15 -0.31
C ARG A 14 -5.83 4.84 -1.66
N TRP A 15 -5.09 5.95 -1.71
CA TRP A 15 -4.83 6.68 -2.96
C TRP A 15 -3.90 5.95 -3.91
N ILE A 16 -2.95 5.15 -3.42
CA ILE A 16 -2.05 4.32 -4.24
C ILE A 16 -2.75 3.00 -4.63
N ALA A 17 -3.55 2.41 -3.74
CA ALA A 17 -4.26 1.16 -4.00
C ALA A 17 -5.16 1.21 -5.22
N ILE A 18 -5.92 2.29 -5.37
CA ILE A 18 -6.89 2.45 -6.46
C ILE A 18 -6.21 2.43 -7.84
N PRO A 19 -5.21 3.28 -8.14
CA PRO A 19 -4.52 3.25 -9.41
C PRO A 19 -3.73 1.96 -9.60
N THR A 20 -3.09 1.40 -8.57
CA THR A 20 -2.40 0.10 -8.69
C THR A 20 -3.38 -1.02 -9.06
N ALA A 21 -4.56 -1.07 -8.44
CA ALA A 21 -5.60 -2.05 -8.75
C ALA A 21 -6.20 -1.88 -10.15
N LEU A 22 -6.18 -0.67 -10.71
CA LEU A 22 -6.64 -0.39 -12.08
C LEU A 22 -5.56 -0.76 -13.12
N VAL A 23 -4.30 -0.51 -12.81
CA VAL A 23 -3.16 -0.74 -13.72
C VAL A 23 -2.95 -2.22 -14.01
N ILE A 24 -3.15 -3.11 -13.02
CA ILE A 24 -2.99 -4.56 -13.19
C ILE A 24 -3.90 -5.12 -14.31
N PRO A 25 -5.24 -4.93 -14.29
CA PRO A 25 -6.11 -5.43 -15.35
C PRO A 25 -5.81 -4.78 -16.71
N VAL A 26 -5.42 -3.51 -16.76
CA VAL A 26 -5.01 -2.85 -18.01
C VAL A 26 -3.77 -3.51 -18.59
N ALA A 27 -2.75 -3.80 -17.77
CA ALA A 27 -1.55 -4.50 -18.19
C ALA A 27 -1.87 -5.92 -18.70
N VAL A 28 -2.81 -6.62 -18.06
CA VAL A 28 -3.29 -7.94 -18.51
C VAL A 28 -3.96 -7.84 -19.88
N ILE A 29 -4.85 -6.88 -20.10
CA ILE A 29 -5.52 -6.68 -21.40
C ILE A 29 -4.50 -6.41 -22.49
N ILE A 30 -3.48 -5.58 -22.23
CA ILE A 30 -2.46 -5.24 -23.22
C ILE A 30 -1.56 -6.43 -23.55
N LYS A 31 -1.21 -7.25 -22.55
CA LYS A 31 -0.51 -8.52 -22.77
C LYS A 31 -1.36 -9.52 -23.56
N LEU A 32 -2.69 -9.54 -23.37
CA LEU A 32 -3.62 -10.41 -24.10
C LEU A 32 -3.84 -9.97 -25.56
N VAL A 33 -3.86 -8.67 -25.84
CA VAL A 33 -3.97 -8.14 -27.22
C VAL A 33 -2.73 -8.45 -28.05
N GLY A 34 -1.56 -8.65 -27.41
CA GLY A 34 -0.37 -9.21 -28.04
C GLY A 34 0.39 -8.26 -28.98
N ASP A 35 0.14 -6.95 -28.92
CA ASP A 35 0.91 -5.98 -29.70
C ASP A 35 2.32 -5.78 -29.12
N PRO A 36 3.39 -6.22 -29.81
CA PRO A 36 4.75 -6.21 -29.27
C PRO A 36 5.30 -4.80 -29.00
N LYS A 37 4.79 -3.76 -29.69
CA LYS A 37 5.22 -2.37 -29.42
C LYS A 37 4.61 -1.85 -28.12
N LEU A 38 3.34 -2.17 -27.88
CA LEU A 38 2.65 -1.79 -26.65
C LEU A 38 3.20 -2.58 -25.45
N VAL A 39 3.49 -3.87 -25.63
CA VAL A 39 4.09 -4.72 -24.60
C VAL A 39 5.49 -4.21 -24.20
N ALA A 40 6.36 -3.88 -25.16
CA ALA A 40 7.70 -3.36 -24.86
C ALA A 40 7.67 -1.99 -24.14
N ALA A 41 6.70 -1.14 -24.47
CA ALA A 41 6.47 0.12 -23.75
C ALA A 41 5.96 -0.13 -22.32
N TRP A 42 5.08 -1.12 -22.15
CA TRP A 42 4.53 -1.52 -20.84
C TRP A 42 5.53 -2.25 -19.95
N GLU A 43 6.47 -2.99 -20.51
CA GLU A 43 7.48 -3.75 -19.76
C GLU A 43 8.35 -2.82 -18.89
N LYS A 44 8.63 -1.61 -19.38
CA LYS A 44 9.32 -0.57 -18.60
C LYS A 44 8.47 -0.05 -17.44
N LEU A 45 7.15 0.01 -17.63
CA LEU A 45 6.20 0.44 -16.61
C LEU A 45 5.88 -0.68 -15.61
N ASP A 46 6.04 -1.96 -15.96
CA ASP A 46 5.72 -3.14 -15.12
C ASP A 46 6.50 -3.14 -13.78
N LYS A 47 7.67 -2.48 -13.73
CA LYS A 47 8.43 -2.29 -12.48
C LYS A 47 7.77 -1.30 -11.51
N ILE A 48 7.00 -0.34 -11.99
CA ILE A 48 6.36 0.71 -11.18
C ILE A 48 5.26 0.11 -10.28
N PRO A 49 4.28 -0.67 -10.79
CA PRO A 49 3.32 -1.39 -9.96
C PRO A 49 3.98 -2.28 -8.91
N SER A 50 5.08 -2.95 -9.26
CA SER A 50 5.77 -3.85 -8.33
C SER A 50 6.36 -3.13 -7.11
N ILE A 51 7.03 -1.98 -7.35
CA ILE A 51 7.53 -1.12 -6.27
C ILE A 51 6.37 -0.53 -5.46
N LEU A 52 5.32 -0.04 -6.13
CA LEU A 52 4.13 0.47 -5.46
C LEU A 52 3.45 -0.60 -4.61
N MET A 53 3.38 -1.84 -5.09
CA MET A 53 2.80 -2.97 -4.37
C MET A 53 3.63 -3.33 -3.13
N LEU A 54 4.96 -3.24 -3.20
CA LEU A 54 5.82 -3.40 -2.04
C LEU A 54 5.57 -2.30 -0.98
N PHE A 55 5.51 -1.04 -1.39
CA PHE A 55 5.15 0.07 -0.51
C PHE A 55 3.75 -0.09 0.11
N MET A 56 2.79 -0.58 -0.67
CA MET A 56 1.44 -0.91 -0.23
C MET A 56 1.45 -2.02 0.82
N ALA A 57 2.20 -3.10 0.60
CA ALA A 57 2.33 -4.19 1.56
C ALA A 57 2.97 -3.71 2.88
N LEU A 58 4.05 -2.94 2.82
CA LEU A 58 4.72 -2.40 4.01
C LEU A 58 3.83 -1.42 4.78
N SER A 59 3.20 -0.48 4.09
CA SER A 59 2.29 0.50 4.72
C SER A 59 1.04 -0.16 5.28
N GLY A 60 0.49 -1.17 4.60
CA GLY A 60 -0.64 -1.96 5.06
C GLY A 60 -0.32 -2.79 6.30
N ALA A 61 0.83 -3.48 6.29
CA ALA A 61 1.30 -4.25 7.45
C ALA A 61 1.50 -3.35 8.68
N TYR A 62 2.12 -2.19 8.50
CA TYR A 62 2.30 -1.22 9.57
C TYR A 62 0.95 -0.72 10.13
N LEU A 63 -0.01 -0.39 9.26
CA LEU A 63 -1.35 0.03 9.69
C LEU A 63 -2.13 -1.08 10.40
N TYR A 64 -1.93 -2.34 9.99
CA TYR A 64 -2.51 -3.52 10.62
C TYR A 64 -1.95 -3.75 12.03
N LEU A 65 -0.66 -3.53 12.23
CA LEU A 65 0.02 -3.65 13.54
C LEU A 65 -0.27 -2.48 14.49
N LEU A 66 -0.58 -1.30 13.97
CA LEU A 66 -0.85 -0.08 14.75
C LEU A 66 -1.86 -0.27 15.91
N PRO A 67 -3.06 -0.86 15.72
CA PRO A 67 -4.01 -1.06 16.82
C PRO A 67 -3.46 -1.98 17.92
N TYR A 68 -2.66 -2.99 17.58
CA TYR A 68 -2.04 -3.89 18.55
C TYR A 68 -1.01 -3.16 19.42
N ILE A 69 -0.16 -2.33 18.80
CA ILE A 69 0.84 -1.51 19.50
C ILE A 69 0.16 -0.48 20.41
N VAL A 70 -0.86 0.22 19.89
CA VAL A 70 -1.61 1.24 20.65
C VAL A 70 -2.35 0.62 21.84
N LYS A 71 -2.91 -0.58 21.70
CA LYS A 71 -3.57 -1.31 22.79
C LYS A 71 -2.58 -1.65 23.91
N GLY A 72 -1.37 -2.07 23.57
CA GLY A 72 -0.30 -2.34 24.54
C GLY A 72 0.17 -1.08 25.29
N GLN A 73 0.34 0.04 24.59
CA GLN A 73 0.72 1.31 25.21
C GLN A 73 -0.37 1.84 26.17
N ARG A 74 -1.65 1.69 25.83
CA ARG A 74 -2.76 2.13 26.67
C ARG A 74 -2.85 1.33 27.98
N LYS A 75 -2.59 0.02 27.95
CA LYS A 75 -2.50 -0.82 29.15
C LYS A 75 -1.36 -0.40 30.08
N LYS A 76 -0.16 -0.15 29.54
CA LYS A 76 1.01 0.30 30.34
C LYS A 76 0.75 1.62 31.07
N ARG A 77 0.03 2.55 30.44
CA ARG A 77 -0.33 3.84 31.05
C ARG A 77 -1.38 3.71 32.16
N LEU A 78 -2.32 2.78 32.03
CA LEU A 78 -3.32 2.50 33.08
C LEU A 78 -2.70 1.77 34.28
N SER A 79 -1.72 0.88 34.04
CA SER A 79 -1.00 0.20 35.13
C SER A 79 0.01 1.08 35.87
N THR A 80 0.32 2.28 35.37
CA THR A 80 1.18 3.26 36.09
C THR A 80 0.37 4.25 36.93
N LEU A 81 -0.96 4.22 36.82
CA LEU A 81 -1.89 5.10 37.53
C LEU A 81 -2.66 4.38 38.65
N ASN A 82 -2.48 3.06 38.79
CA ASN A 82 -2.98 2.23 39.89
C ASN A 82 -1.79 1.80 40.76
#